data_AF-A0A194QWW0-F1
#
_entry.id   AF-A0A194QWW0-F1
#
_cell.length_a   1.000
_cell.length_b   1.000
_cell.length_c   1.000
_cell.angle_alpha   90.00
_cell.angle_beta   90.00
_cell.angle_gamma   90.00
#
_symmetry.space_group_name_H-M   'P 1'
#
loop_
_entity.id
_entity.type
_entity.pdbx_description
1 polymer ?
#
loop_
_entity_poly.entity_id
_entity_poly.type
_entity_poly.pdbx_seq_one_letter_code
_entity_poly.pdbx_strand_id
1 'polypeptide(L)'
;MVVIAGFVVILSILMFFFPRQIKQSPQPLPRKKSKEKSEPFFKDFFATIKRQLTNDILMWRTASSVLHLMPISGLVSFLPKYLEKQFRLPTHDANLVSGLGGILIMGLGIITSGVVILKLVPTARQVAAWTAASAAMYSAGMVVLMFVSCPEESFRMLSENGVTSNLSCSAACHCDGAPYSPVCGQDSFTYVSACQAGCESSRQLDNSTWLYYNCSCIEDHERGEKAMAILERYAMLNSSEVLGGSGGGLAVSGECGGPCAQLYVFVAIFAAAMFIHATGEVGAVLLIIRCTDKHDKAMAMGVIQFAIGVFGNVPCPILFGAAVDAACRLRDAACGLLGDCASYDNDSLRHLYLGLAAGLMFLAFIMDMLVWSKAGRIDMNPAETPDAAPLARPHVPHEPHAHHEPLAPHEPHAAPDTQL
;
A
#
# COMPACT_ATOMS: atom_id res chain seq x y z
N MET A 1 -15.46 9.33 -3.40
CA MET A 1 -15.92 8.06 -2.78
C MET A 1 -17.34 7.68 -3.16
N VAL A 2 -18.35 8.54 -2.98
CA VAL A 2 -19.76 8.23 -3.31
C VAL A 2 -19.97 7.83 -4.78
N VAL A 3 -19.35 8.55 -5.72
CA VAL A 3 -19.44 8.25 -7.17
C VAL A 3 -18.82 6.88 -7.50
N ILE A 4 -17.67 6.57 -6.90
CA ILE A 4 -16.97 5.28 -7.11
C ILE A 4 -17.80 4.15 -6.49
N ALA A 5 -18.34 4.33 -5.29
CA ALA A 5 -19.23 3.37 -4.65
C ALA A 5 -20.48 3.12 -5.51
N GLY A 6 -21.10 4.18 -6.05
CA GLY A 6 -22.21 4.07 -6.98
C GLY A 6 -21.85 3.26 -8.23
N PHE A 7 -20.68 3.52 -8.82
CA PHE A 7 -20.20 2.77 -9.98
C PHE A 7 -19.95 1.28 -9.67
N VAL A 8 -19.35 0.97 -8.52
CA VAL A 8 -19.13 -0.41 -8.07
C VAL A 8 -20.46 -1.14 -7.82
N VAL A 9 -21.46 -0.46 -7.25
CA VAL A 9 -22.81 -1.02 -7.07
C VAL A 9 -23.47 -1.31 -8.43
N ILE A 10 -23.37 -0.39 -9.39
CA ILE A 10 -23.89 -0.59 -10.76
C ILE A 10 -23.19 -1.77 -11.43
N LEU A 11 -21.85 -1.86 -11.36
CA LEU A 11 -21.10 -3.00 -11.91
C LEU A 11 -21.45 -4.32 -11.22
N SER A 12 -21.68 -4.31 -9.91
CA SER A 12 -22.11 -5.48 -9.15
C SER A 12 -23.49 -5.95 -9.60
N ILE A 13 -24.42 -5.02 -9.85
CA ILE A 13 -25.75 -5.30 -10.43
C ILE A 13 -25.60 -5.89 -11.84
N LEU A 14 -24.69 -5.37 -12.67
CA LEU A 14 -24.40 -5.93 -13.99
C LEU A 14 -23.84 -7.37 -13.92
N MET A 15 -23.08 -7.71 -12.89
CA MET A 15 -22.64 -9.09 -12.65
C MET A 15 -23.77 -10.04 -12.25
N PHE A 16 -24.88 -9.56 -11.67
CA PHE A 16 -26.07 -10.40 -11.44
C PHE A 16 -26.79 -10.77 -12.74
N PHE A 17 -26.60 -10.01 -13.82
CA PHE A 17 -27.11 -10.35 -15.15
C PHE A 17 -26.23 -11.36 -15.91
N PHE A 18 -25.08 -11.75 -15.34
CA PHE A 18 -24.26 -12.79 -15.95
C PHE A 18 -24.97 -14.15 -15.85
N PRO A 19 -25.07 -14.92 -16.94
CA PRO A 19 -25.77 -16.20 -16.93
C PRO A 19 -25.10 -17.17 -15.94
N ARG A 20 -25.90 -17.74 -15.03
CA ARG A 20 -25.45 -18.66 -13.97
C ARG A 20 -24.70 -19.90 -14.49
N GLN A 21 -24.85 -20.23 -15.77
CA GLN A 21 -24.13 -21.30 -16.44
C GLN A 21 -23.72 -20.84 -17.85
N ILE A 22 -22.42 -20.71 -18.07
CA ILE A 22 -21.86 -20.71 -19.41
C ILE A 22 -21.96 -22.15 -19.89
N LYS A 23 -22.65 -22.42 -21.01
CA LYS A 23 -22.75 -23.77 -21.61
C LYS A 23 -21.35 -24.34 -21.78
N GLN A 24 -20.94 -25.25 -20.89
CA GLN A 24 -19.77 -26.08 -21.11
C GLN A 24 -20.09 -27.05 -22.24
N SER A 25 -19.14 -27.24 -23.16
CA SER A 25 -19.24 -28.26 -24.22
C SER A 25 -19.57 -29.62 -23.58
N PRO A 26 -20.37 -30.49 -24.23
CA PRO A 26 -20.88 -31.71 -23.58
C PRO A 26 -19.73 -32.61 -23.09
N GLN A 27 -19.46 -32.58 -21.78
CA GLN A 27 -18.69 -33.63 -21.13
C GLN A 27 -19.61 -34.82 -20.85
N PRO A 28 -19.11 -36.07 -20.89
CA PRO A 28 -19.91 -37.26 -20.66
C PRO A 28 -20.65 -37.17 -19.32
N LEU A 29 -21.93 -37.53 -19.33
CA LEU A 29 -22.83 -37.51 -18.18
C LEU A 29 -22.18 -38.21 -16.97
N PRO A 30 -22.02 -37.54 -15.81
CA PRO A 30 -21.64 -38.22 -14.60
C PRO A 30 -22.79 -39.13 -14.15
N ARG A 31 -22.42 -40.36 -13.78
CA ARG A 31 -23.27 -41.42 -13.25
C ARG A 31 -24.17 -40.86 -12.12
N LYS A 32 -25.50 -41.04 -12.24
CA LYS A 32 -26.52 -40.67 -11.24
C LYS A 32 -26.04 -41.03 -9.82
N LYS A 33 -25.62 -40.03 -9.03
CA LYS A 33 -25.53 -40.16 -7.57
C LYS A 33 -26.90 -39.88 -6.98
N SER A 34 -27.31 -40.74 -6.05
CA SER A 34 -28.56 -40.69 -5.31
C SER A 34 -28.77 -39.33 -4.64
N LYS A 35 -30.03 -38.89 -4.56
CA LYS A 35 -30.54 -37.75 -3.77
C LYS A 35 -29.55 -37.26 -2.70
N GLU A 36 -28.87 -36.16 -3.00
CA GLU A 36 -28.06 -35.42 -2.03
C GLU A 36 -29.02 -34.79 -1.02
N LYS A 37 -28.97 -35.28 0.22
CA LYS A 37 -29.63 -34.60 1.34
C LYS A 37 -29.00 -33.21 1.42
N SER A 38 -29.82 -32.16 1.33
CA SER A 38 -29.38 -30.79 1.57
C SER A 38 -28.88 -30.70 3.01
N GLU A 39 -27.56 -30.81 3.21
CA GLU A 39 -26.94 -30.31 4.43
C GLU A 39 -27.22 -28.79 4.50
N PRO A 40 -27.41 -28.23 5.72
CA PRO A 40 -27.71 -26.83 5.86
C PRO A 40 -26.52 -26.01 5.35
N PHE A 41 -26.78 -25.15 4.34
CA PHE A 41 -25.83 -24.27 3.66
C PHE A 41 -24.77 -23.62 4.57
N PHE A 42 -25.16 -23.23 5.80
CA PHE A 42 -24.24 -22.65 6.78
C PHE A 42 -23.22 -23.64 7.35
N LYS A 43 -23.60 -24.89 7.59
CA LYS A 43 -22.70 -25.91 8.12
C LYS A 43 -21.63 -26.29 7.09
N ASP A 44 -22.03 -26.43 5.82
CA ASP A 44 -21.11 -26.63 4.71
C ASP A 44 -20.19 -25.42 4.49
N PHE A 45 -20.73 -24.20 4.65
CA PHE A 45 -19.96 -22.97 4.61
C PHE A 45 -18.87 -22.92 5.70
N PHE A 46 -19.24 -23.12 6.97
CA PHE A 46 -18.27 -23.13 8.07
C PHE A 46 -17.29 -24.31 7.99
N ALA A 47 -17.74 -25.48 7.51
CA ALA A 47 -16.86 -26.61 7.25
C ALA A 47 -15.81 -26.28 6.17
N THR A 48 -16.23 -25.59 5.11
CA THR A 48 -15.33 -25.16 4.03
C THR A 48 -14.35 -24.09 4.51
N ILE A 49 -14.79 -23.10 5.29
CA ILE A 49 -13.89 -22.13 5.95
C ILE A 49 -12.89 -22.84 6.85
N LYS A 50 -13.35 -23.78 7.68
CA LYS A 50 -12.47 -24.54 8.57
C LYS A 50 -11.43 -25.33 7.77
N ARG A 51 -11.83 -26.00 6.68
CA ARG A 51 -10.91 -26.69 5.76
C ARG A 51 -9.87 -25.72 5.19
N GLN A 52 -10.31 -24.53 4.79
CA GLN A 52 -9.46 -23.50 4.21
C GLN A 52 -8.45 -22.94 5.21
N LEU A 53 -8.86 -22.71 6.46
CA LEU A 53 -7.98 -22.30 7.56
C LEU A 53 -7.06 -23.42 8.07
N THR A 54 -7.38 -24.69 7.81
CA THR A 54 -6.52 -25.82 8.18
C THR A 54 -5.45 -26.11 7.11
N ASN A 55 -5.55 -25.49 5.93
CA ASN A 55 -4.54 -25.62 4.90
C ASN A 55 -3.34 -24.71 5.20
N ASP A 56 -2.25 -25.33 5.69
CA ASP A 56 -1.02 -24.63 6.04
C ASP A 56 -0.53 -23.67 4.95
N ILE A 57 -0.53 -24.11 3.68
CA ILE A 57 -0.03 -23.31 2.55
C ILE A 57 -0.87 -22.04 2.39
N LEU A 58 -2.19 -22.17 2.52
CA LEU A 58 -3.08 -21.03 2.42
C LEU A 58 -2.92 -20.09 3.63
N MET A 59 -2.73 -20.61 4.84
CA MET A 59 -2.54 -19.77 6.01
C MET A 59 -1.30 -18.90 5.88
N TRP A 60 -0.15 -19.48 5.49
CA TRP A 60 1.08 -18.73 5.20
C TRP A 60 0.87 -17.71 4.08
N ARG A 61 0.15 -18.09 3.03
CA ARG A 61 -0.17 -17.19 1.93
C ARG A 61 -1.07 -16.02 2.35
N THR A 62 -2.04 -16.29 3.23
CA THR A 62 -2.94 -15.28 3.80
C THR A 62 -2.16 -14.29 4.65
N ALA A 63 -1.29 -14.79 5.54
CA ALA A 63 -0.41 -13.95 6.35
C ALA A 63 0.52 -13.08 5.49
N SER A 64 1.11 -13.66 4.43
CA SER A 64 1.88 -12.90 3.45
C SER A 64 1.04 -11.80 2.79
N SER A 65 -0.18 -12.09 2.32
CA SER A 65 -1.04 -11.09 1.67
C SER A 65 -1.44 -9.95 2.59
N VAL A 66 -1.66 -10.21 3.88
CA VAL A 66 -1.89 -9.16 4.89
C VAL A 66 -0.66 -8.25 4.99
N LEU A 67 0.53 -8.83 5.12
CA LEU A 67 1.78 -8.08 5.25
C LEU A 67 2.19 -7.31 3.98
N HIS A 68 1.79 -7.77 2.79
CA HIS A 68 1.97 -7.02 1.54
C HIS A 68 1.05 -5.81 1.48
N LEU A 69 -0.23 -5.98 1.86
CA LEU A 69 -1.20 -4.89 1.70
C LEU A 69 -1.01 -3.77 2.74
N MET A 70 -0.61 -4.10 3.97
CA MET A 70 -0.39 -3.11 5.03
C MET A 70 0.50 -1.92 4.62
N PRO A 71 1.76 -2.14 4.19
CA PRO A 71 2.65 -1.05 3.80
C PRO A 71 2.16 -0.31 2.56
N ILE A 72 1.57 -1.01 1.58
CA ILE A 72 1.03 -0.38 0.37
C ILE A 72 -0.14 0.55 0.69
N SER A 73 -1.10 0.09 1.49
CA SER A 73 -2.23 0.91 1.92
C SER A 73 -1.76 2.11 2.74
N GLY A 74 -0.82 1.91 3.66
CA GLY A 74 -0.33 2.98 4.53
C GLY A 74 0.42 4.04 3.75
N LEU A 75 1.30 3.59 2.84
CA LEU A 75 2.01 4.48 1.95
C LEU A 75 1.05 5.27 1.07
N VAL A 76 0.10 4.63 0.38
CA VAL A 76 -0.83 5.35 -0.51
C VAL A 76 -1.68 6.38 0.24
N SER A 77 -2.15 6.05 1.46
CA SER A 77 -3.01 6.95 2.24
C SER A 77 -2.30 8.22 2.73
N PHE A 78 -1.02 8.13 3.09
CA PHE A 78 -0.27 9.25 3.68
C PHE A 78 0.76 9.85 2.71
N LEU A 79 0.95 9.29 1.52
CA LEU A 79 1.91 9.78 0.52
C LEU A 79 1.70 11.24 0.12
N PRO A 80 0.47 11.77 -0.11
CA PRO A 80 0.31 13.19 -0.43
C PRO A 80 0.90 14.07 0.67
N LYS A 81 0.56 13.79 1.93
CA LYS A 81 1.06 14.52 3.10
C LYS A 81 2.58 14.38 3.24
N TYR A 82 3.12 13.19 2.97
CA TYR A 82 4.56 12.96 2.94
C TYR A 82 5.25 13.81 1.86
N LEU A 83 4.70 13.88 0.63
CA LEU A 83 5.25 14.70 -0.45
C LEU A 83 5.15 16.20 -0.15
N GLU A 84 4.05 16.64 0.47
CA GLU A 84 3.87 18.03 0.92
C GLU A 84 4.92 18.43 1.95
N LYS A 85 5.20 17.58 2.94
CA LYS A 85 6.13 17.92 4.03
C LYS A 85 7.59 17.67 3.69
N GLN A 86 7.91 16.52 3.09
CA GLN A 86 9.28 16.13 2.78
C GLN A 86 9.87 16.84 1.55
N PHE A 87 9.04 17.03 0.51
CA PHE A 87 9.47 17.57 -0.79
C PHE A 87 8.84 18.92 -1.13
N ARG A 88 7.97 19.44 -0.26
CA ARG A 88 7.38 20.79 -0.37
C ARG A 88 6.55 20.97 -1.64
N LEU A 89 5.87 19.91 -2.05
CA LEU A 89 4.93 20.00 -3.15
C LEU A 89 3.68 20.76 -2.70
N PRO A 90 3.12 21.61 -3.57
CA PRO A 90 1.75 22.08 -3.41
C PRO A 90 0.79 20.90 -3.28
N THR A 91 -0.25 21.04 -2.46
CA THR A 91 -1.26 19.99 -2.21
C THR A 91 -1.86 19.42 -3.50
N HIS A 92 -2.09 20.25 -4.52
CA HIS A 92 -2.58 19.78 -5.82
C HIS A 92 -1.60 18.80 -6.49
N ASP A 93 -0.32 19.15 -6.53
CA ASP A 93 0.71 18.37 -7.22
C ASP A 93 1.04 17.08 -6.45
N ALA A 94 1.07 17.16 -5.12
CA ALA A 94 1.25 16.00 -4.25
C ALA A 94 0.12 14.97 -4.43
N ASN A 95 -1.13 15.43 -4.53
CA ASN A 95 -2.28 14.56 -4.79
C ASN A 95 -2.28 14.00 -6.23
N LEU A 96 -1.86 14.78 -7.22
CA LEU A 96 -1.76 14.31 -8.60
C LEU A 96 -0.69 13.21 -8.75
N VAL A 97 0.50 13.43 -8.17
CA VAL A 97 1.62 12.47 -8.23
C VAL A 97 1.28 11.18 -7.48
N SER A 98 0.74 11.29 -6.26
CA SER A 98 0.42 10.12 -5.43
C SER A 98 -0.76 9.33 -5.97
N GLY A 99 -1.83 10.00 -6.39
CA GLY A 99 -3.03 9.37 -6.93
C GLY A 99 -2.83 8.81 -8.33
N LEU A 100 -2.54 9.67 -9.31
CA LEU A 100 -2.45 9.26 -10.72
C LEU A 100 -1.19 8.45 -10.99
N GLY A 101 -0.04 8.90 -10.47
CA GLY A 101 1.24 8.23 -10.69
C GLY A 101 1.23 6.81 -10.11
N GLY A 102 0.91 6.66 -8.83
CA GLY A 102 0.90 5.37 -8.14
C GLY A 102 0.00 4.34 -8.82
N ILE A 103 -1.25 4.70 -9.11
CA ILE A 103 -2.24 3.78 -9.69
C ILE A 103 -1.86 3.35 -11.10
N LEU A 104 -1.42 4.28 -11.97
CA LEU A 104 -1.03 3.94 -13.34
C LEU A 104 0.18 3.00 -13.36
N ILE A 105 1.18 3.27 -12.53
CA ILE A 105 2.40 2.46 -12.46
C ILE A 105 2.09 1.04 -11.98
N MET A 106 1.24 0.89 -10.96
CA MET A 106 0.79 -0.44 -10.51
C MET A 106 0.01 -1.16 -11.61
N GLY A 107 -0.86 -0.46 -12.34
CA GLY A 107 -1.61 -1.02 -13.47
C GLY A 107 -0.70 -1.56 -14.57
N LEU A 108 0.34 -0.81 -14.93
CA LEU A 108 1.36 -1.25 -15.90
C LEU A 108 2.07 -2.52 -15.40
N GLY A 109 2.48 -2.57 -14.14
CA GLY A 109 3.13 -3.76 -13.54
C GLY A 109 2.25 -5.01 -13.59
N ILE A 110 0.96 -4.87 -13.29
CA ILE A 110 -0.02 -5.97 -13.37
C ILE A 110 -0.14 -6.48 -14.81
N ILE A 111 -0.29 -5.58 -15.79
CA ILE A 111 -0.42 -5.95 -17.21
C ILE A 111 0.86 -6.64 -17.70
N THR A 112 2.03 -6.07 -17.41
CA THR A 112 3.32 -6.64 -17.79
C THR A 112 3.48 -8.05 -17.21
N SER A 113 3.19 -8.24 -15.92
CA SER A 113 3.24 -9.56 -15.30
C SER A 113 2.25 -10.55 -15.91
N GLY A 114 1.03 -10.10 -16.24
CA GLY A 114 0.04 -10.93 -16.93
C GLY A 114 0.59 -11.43 -18.26
N VAL A 115 1.10 -10.54 -19.11
CA VAL A 115 1.69 -10.89 -20.41
C VAL A 115 2.85 -11.87 -20.25
N VAL A 116 3.76 -11.63 -19.30
CA VAL A 116 4.91 -12.50 -19.02
C VAL A 116 4.45 -13.90 -18.60
N ILE A 117 3.48 -14.00 -17.69
CA ILE A 117 2.93 -15.28 -17.24
C ILE A 117 2.24 -16.03 -18.39
N LEU A 118 1.49 -15.33 -19.24
CA LEU A 118 0.85 -15.94 -20.41
C LEU A 118 1.85 -16.47 -21.45
N LYS A 119 2.99 -15.79 -21.62
CA LYS A 119 3.99 -16.14 -22.64
C LYS A 119 4.98 -17.20 -22.17
N LEU A 120 5.47 -17.09 -20.93
CA LEU A 120 6.52 -17.96 -20.41
C LEU A 120 5.99 -19.19 -19.66
N VAL A 121 4.70 -19.19 -19.30
CA VAL A 121 4.02 -20.26 -18.54
C VAL A 121 4.91 -20.79 -17.39
N PRO A 122 5.31 -19.91 -16.46
CA PRO A 122 6.26 -20.28 -15.40
C PRO A 122 5.67 -21.31 -14.44
N THR A 123 6.55 -22.11 -13.84
CA THR A 123 6.19 -23.08 -12.81
C THR A 123 5.82 -22.41 -11.48
N ALA A 124 5.11 -23.12 -10.59
CA ALA A 124 4.67 -22.58 -9.29
C ALA A 124 5.82 -22.05 -8.45
N ARG A 125 6.93 -22.78 -8.51
CA ARG A 125 8.13 -22.43 -7.79
C ARG A 125 8.80 -21.18 -8.33
N GLN A 126 8.78 -20.96 -9.65
CA GLN A 126 9.30 -19.73 -10.26
C GLN A 126 8.41 -18.52 -9.92
N VAL A 127 7.09 -18.70 -9.96
CA VAL A 127 6.14 -17.65 -9.58
C VAL A 127 6.31 -17.26 -8.10
N ALA A 128 6.37 -18.24 -7.20
CA ALA A 128 6.59 -17.99 -5.77
C ALA A 128 7.97 -17.36 -5.49
N ALA A 129 9.02 -17.78 -6.21
CA ALA A 129 10.34 -17.15 -6.11
C ALA A 129 10.29 -15.68 -6.54
N TRP A 130 9.58 -15.37 -7.63
CA TRP A 130 9.43 -14.01 -8.12
C TRP A 130 8.65 -13.13 -7.14
N THR A 131 7.56 -13.63 -6.56
CA THR A 131 6.81 -12.90 -5.52
C THR A 131 7.73 -12.56 -4.34
N ALA A 132 8.49 -13.53 -3.81
CA ALA A 132 9.45 -13.26 -2.74
C ALA A 132 10.53 -12.25 -3.16
N ALA A 133 11.11 -12.39 -4.35
CA ALA A 133 12.12 -11.47 -4.87
C ALA A 133 11.56 -10.04 -5.04
N SER A 134 10.31 -9.89 -5.47
CA SER A 134 9.65 -8.60 -5.61
C SER A 134 9.45 -7.89 -4.28
N ALA A 135 9.08 -8.63 -3.22
CA ALA A 135 8.96 -8.11 -1.86
C ALA A 135 10.32 -7.64 -1.31
N ALA A 136 11.38 -8.42 -1.54
CA ALA A 136 12.73 -8.05 -1.15
C ALA A 136 13.23 -6.79 -1.88
N MET A 137 13.02 -6.71 -3.20
CA MET A 137 13.37 -5.53 -4.00
C MET A 137 12.57 -4.29 -3.57
N TYR A 138 11.29 -4.44 -3.23
CA TYR A 138 10.47 -3.36 -2.71
C TYR A 138 11.01 -2.86 -1.36
N SER A 139 11.28 -3.76 -0.42
CA SER A 139 11.82 -3.43 0.89
C SER A 139 13.16 -2.69 0.75
N ALA A 140 14.06 -3.18 -0.10
CA ALA A 140 15.32 -2.50 -0.41
C ALA A 140 15.09 -1.11 -1.03
N GLY A 141 14.13 -0.98 -1.94
CA GLY A 141 13.74 0.30 -2.53
C GLY A 141 13.28 1.32 -1.48
N MET A 142 12.46 0.89 -0.51
CA MET A 142 12.04 1.75 0.60
C MET A 142 13.22 2.17 1.48
N VAL A 143 14.18 1.28 1.74
CA VAL A 143 15.42 1.62 2.47
C VAL A 143 16.27 2.64 1.70
N VAL A 144 16.40 2.49 0.38
CA VAL A 144 17.12 3.48 -0.45
C VAL A 144 16.43 4.84 -0.38
N LEU A 145 15.09 4.87 -0.44
CA LEU A 145 14.32 6.10 -0.30
C LEU A 145 14.50 6.78 1.06
N MET A 146 14.85 6.04 2.13
CA MET A 146 15.19 6.63 3.43
C MET A 146 16.44 7.52 3.37
N PHE A 147 17.28 7.43 2.35
CA PHE A 147 18.44 8.33 2.16
C PHE A 147 18.15 9.49 1.21
N VAL A 148 16.97 9.49 0.57
CA VAL A 148 16.55 10.51 -0.38
C VAL A 148 15.77 11.58 0.39
N SER A 149 16.40 12.71 0.71
CA SER A 149 15.75 13.87 1.34
C SER A 149 16.17 15.18 0.71
N CYS A 150 15.35 16.19 0.97
CA CYS A 150 15.70 17.59 0.73
C CYS A 150 16.33 18.16 2.00
N PRO A 151 17.25 19.15 1.89
CA PRO A 151 17.83 19.82 3.05
C PRO A 151 16.72 20.39 3.93
N GLU A 152 16.80 20.18 5.24
CA GLU A 152 15.83 20.71 6.18
C GLU A 152 15.77 22.25 6.11
N GLU A 153 14.59 22.82 6.28
CA GLU A 153 14.46 24.27 6.44
C GLU A 153 15.14 24.70 7.74
N SER A 154 15.92 25.77 7.69
CA SER A 154 16.42 26.40 8.89
C SER A 154 15.28 27.15 9.58
N PHE A 155 14.61 26.50 10.52
CA PHE A 155 13.68 27.15 11.44
C PHE A 155 14.47 27.80 12.58
N ARG A 156 14.34 29.13 12.79
CA ARG A 156 15.01 29.80 13.94
C ARG A 156 14.42 29.46 15.31
N MET A 157 13.34 28.67 15.37
CA MET A 157 12.53 28.54 16.58
C MET A 157 12.18 27.11 17.01
N LEU A 158 12.72 26.09 16.34
CA LEU A 158 12.50 24.69 16.72
C LEU A 158 13.77 24.15 17.39
N SER A 159 13.91 24.38 18.69
CA SER A 159 14.90 23.65 19.49
C SER A 159 14.43 22.21 19.72
N GLU A 160 15.39 21.29 19.91
CA GLU A 160 15.28 19.83 20.01
C GLU A 160 14.27 19.30 21.07
N ASN A 161 13.68 20.15 21.91
CA ASN A 161 12.78 19.78 23.01
C ASN A 161 11.42 20.51 23.01
N GLY A 162 10.98 21.01 21.85
CA GLY A 162 9.76 21.79 21.75
C GLY A 162 9.98 23.29 21.97
N VAL A 163 8.95 24.05 21.61
CA VAL A 163 8.93 25.51 21.44
C VAL A 163 9.55 26.23 22.63
N THR A 164 10.77 26.77 22.46
CA THR A 164 11.22 27.92 23.26
C THR A 164 10.41 29.12 22.81
N SER A 165 9.26 29.30 23.46
CA SER A 165 8.34 30.41 23.27
C SER A 165 9.07 31.73 23.53
N ASN A 166 9.06 32.60 22.53
CA ASN A 166 9.52 33.99 22.54
C ASN A 166 11.02 34.20 22.30
N LEU A 167 11.33 34.43 21.02
CA LEU A 167 12.53 35.15 20.64
C LEU A 167 12.45 36.54 21.29
N SER A 168 13.54 37.04 21.87
CA SER A 168 13.52 38.29 22.65
C SER A 168 12.97 39.50 21.88
N CYS A 169 13.10 39.49 20.56
CA CYS A 169 12.57 40.50 19.63
C CYS A 169 11.03 40.49 19.50
N SER A 170 10.36 39.35 19.72
CA SER A 170 8.89 39.21 19.66
C SER A 170 8.23 39.16 21.03
N ALA A 171 9.00 39.31 22.12
CA ALA A 171 8.49 39.30 23.49
C ALA A 171 7.44 40.41 23.76
N ALA A 172 7.50 41.53 23.04
CA ALA A 172 6.55 42.62 23.16
C ALA A 172 5.18 42.32 22.51
N CYS A 173 5.10 41.32 21.63
CA CYS A 173 3.92 41.03 20.83
C CYS A 173 2.94 40.05 21.50
N HIS A 174 3.29 39.47 22.66
CA HIS A 174 2.47 38.50 23.39
C HIS A 174 1.88 37.39 22.48
N CYS A 175 2.72 36.76 21.67
CA CYS A 175 2.32 35.80 20.62
C CYS A 175 1.85 34.42 21.15
N ASP A 176 1.55 34.31 22.45
CA ASP A 176 1.12 33.06 23.07
C ASP A 176 -0.22 32.60 22.47
N GLY A 177 -0.23 31.43 21.83
CA GLY A 177 -1.41 30.88 21.17
C GLY A 177 -1.68 31.43 19.76
N ALA A 178 -0.72 32.11 19.12
CA ALA A 178 -0.85 32.50 17.72
C ALA A 178 -0.96 31.25 16.80
N PRO A 179 -1.85 31.25 15.80
CA PRO A 179 -2.04 30.11 14.90
C PRO A 179 -0.81 29.87 14.02
N TYR A 180 -0.54 28.60 13.69
CA TYR A 180 0.56 28.26 12.78
C TYR A 180 0.33 28.88 11.40
N SER A 181 1.18 29.83 11.04
CA SER A 181 1.08 30.61 9.80
C SER A 181 2.49 30.96 9.31
N PRO A 182 3.23 29.99 8.76
CA PRO A 182 4.66 30.12 8.56
C PRO A 182 4.97 31.27 7.61
N VAL A 183 6.02 32.01 7.93
CA VAL A 183 6.53 33.10 7.10
C VAL A 183 8.02 32.89 6.83
N CYS A 184 8.42 33.16 5.60
CA CYS A 184 9.79 33.09 5.15
C CYS A 184 10.42 34.46 5.27
N GLY A 185 11.39 34.60 6.18
CA GLY A 185 12.13 35.84 6.37
C GLY A 185 13.11 36.12 5.24
N GLN A 186 13.47 37.38 5.10
CA GLN A 186 14.54 37.81 4.20
C GLN A 186 15.87 37.18 4.58
N ASP A 187 16.06 36.80 5.84
CA ASP A 187 17.24 36.09 6.38
C ASP A 187 17.29 34.59 6.01
N SER A 188 16.39 34.09 5.15
CA SER A 188 16.25 32.68 4.74
C SER A 188 15.76 31.71 5.82
N PHE A 189 15.36 32.23 6.99
CA PHE A 189 14.79 31.38 8.04
C PHE A 189 13.26 31.38 8.00
N THR A 190 12.68 30.23 8.34
CA THR A 190 11.23 30.10 8.49
C THR A 190 10.82 30.38 9.94
N TYR A 191 9.85 31.27 10.11
CA TYR A 191 9.25 31.63 11.39
C TYR A 191 7.85 31.01 11.51
N VAL A 192 7.45 30.65 12.73
CA VAL A 192 6.16 29.98 13.02
C VAL A 192 4.95 30.83 12.65
N SER A 193 5.05 32.15 12.85
CA SER A 193 4.03 33.13 12.49
C SER A 193 4.65 34.51 12.27
N ALA A 194 3.92 35.40 11.60
CA ALA A 194 4.32 36.81 11.46
C ALA A 194 4.46 37.53 12.82
N CYS A 195 3.64 37.16 13.82
CA CYS A 195 3.75 37.70 15.19
C CYS A 195 5.10 37.33 15.80
N GLN A 196 5.48 36.06 15.66
CA GLN A 196 6.72 35.54 16.24
C GLN A 196 7.98 36.10 15.55
N ALA A 197 7.84 36.49 14.28
CA ALA A 197 8.83 37.25 13.53
C ALA A 197 8.86 38.76 13.88
N GLY A 198 7.94 39.23 14.73
CA GLY A 198 7.87 40.61 15.20
C GLY A 198 7.43 41.61 14.13
N CYS A 199 6.64 41.17 13.14
CA CYS A 199 6.18 42.02 12.06
C CYS A 199 5.00 42.91 12.49
N GLU A 200 5.10 44.22 12.27
CA GLU A 200 4.06 45.18 12.64
C GLU A 200 3.00 45.39 11.56
N SER A 201 3.34 45.13 10.30
CA SER A 201 2.47 45.48 9.18
C SER A 201 2.46 44.41 8.09
N SER A 202 1.36 44.33 7.35
CA SER A 202 1.17 43.38 6.26
C SER A 202 0.52 44.01 5.04
N ARG A 203 0.79 43.44 3.87
CA ARG A 203 0.22 43.83 2.58
C ARG A 203 -0.08 42.59 1.76
N GLN A 204 -1.32 42.48 1.29
CA GLN A 204 -1.70 41.41 0.39
C GLN A 204 -1.15 41.67 -1.01
N LEU A 205 -0.48 40.66 -1.56
CA LEU A 205 0.19 40.73 -2.85
C LEU A 205 -0.57 39.97 -3.93
N ASP A 206 -1.13 38.82 -3.54
CA ASP A 206 -2.01 37.97 -4.35
C ASP A 206 -3.07 37.33 -3.44
N ASN A 207 -4.02 36.58 -4.01
CA ASN A 207 -5.06 35.88 -3.25
C ASN A 207 -4.50 34.91 -2.19
N SER A 208 -3.28 34.38 -2.38
CA SER A 208 -2.61 33.44 -1.48
C SER A 208 -1.31 33.96 -0.86
N THR A 209 -0.81 35.14 -1.27
CA THR A 209 0.52 35.62 -0.88
C THR A 209 0.42 36.94 -0.11
N TRP A 210 0.98 36.95 1.09
CA TRP A 210 1.07 38.11 1.97
C TRP A 210 2.53 38.53 2.16
N LEU A 211 2.78 39.83 2.07
CA LEU A 211 4.03 40.46 2.46
C LEU A 211 3.89 41.01 3.88
N TYR A 212 4.88 40.77 4.73
CA TYR A 212 5.01 41.33 6.06
C TYR A 212 6.28 42.19 6.12
N TYR A 213 6.17 43.36 6.75
CA TYR A 213 7.26 44.33 6.82
C TYR A 213 7.35 44.93 8.23
N ASN A 214 8.51 45.55 8.51
CA ASN A 214 8.91 46.00 9.84
C ASN A 214 8.95 44.84 10.85
N CYS A 215 9.66 43.76 10.51
CA CYS A 215 9.83 42.58 11.35
C CYS A 215 11.10 42.70 12.20
N SER A 216 10.94 42.79 13.52
CA SER A 216 12.06 43.02 14.46
C SER A 216 12.98 41.82 14.66
N CYS A 217 12.52 40.61 14.34
CA CYS A 217 13.28 39.37 14.54
C CYS A 217 14.09 38.93 13.32
N ILE A 218 13.93 39.62 12.19
CA ILE A 218 14.55 39.25 10.91
C ILE A 218 15.79 40.11 10.72
N GLU A 219 16.94 39.47 10.57
CA GLU A 219 18.21 40.15 10.39
C GLU A 219 18.36 40.66 8.94
N ASP A 220 18.69 41.94 8.78
CA ASP A 220 18.85 42.59 7.46
C ASP A 220 20.15 42.23 6.72
N HIS A 221 21.06 41.48 7.36
CA HIS A 221 22.42 41.25 6.85
C HIS A 221 22.53 40.05 5.91
N GLU A 222 21.58 39.11 5.94
CA GLU A 222 21.53 37.97 5.03
C GLU A 222 20.30 38.07 4.12
N ARG A 223 20.51 38.06 2.80
CA ARG A 223 19.41 38.10 1.82
C ARG A 223 19.22 36.72 1.21
N GLY A 224 18.26 35.98 1.74
CA GLY A 224 17.77 34.72 1.23
C GLY A 224 17.17 34.85 -0.16
N GLU A 225 17.61 33.99 -1.07
CA GLU A 225 17.26 34.01 -2.49
C GLU A 225 15.74 33.92 -2.74
N LYS A 226 14.99 33.17 -1.91
CA LYS A 226 13.55 32.91 -2.11
C LYS A 226 12.64 34.07 -1.72
N ALA A 227 12.81 34.60 -0.51
CA ALA A 227 12.05 35.78 -0.08
C ALA A 227 12.29 36.92 -1.07
N MET A 228 13.54 37.11 -1.49
CA MET A 228 13.95 38.09 -2.49
C MET A 228 13.34 37.82 -3.88
N ALA A 229 13.30 36.58 -4.35
CA ALA A 229 12.68 36.24 -5.63
C ALA A 229 11.18 36.57 -5.66
N ILE A 230 10.46 36.36 -4.55
CA ILE A 230 9.04 36.74 -4.47
C ILE A 230 8.90 38.27 -4.43
N LEU A 231 9.72 38.96 -3.63
CA LEU A 231 9.76 40.43 -3.58
C LEU A 231 10.05 41.05 -4.95
N GLU A 232 10.96 40.45 -5.73
CA GLU A 232 11.30 40.86 -7.09
C GLU A 232 10.16 40.59 -8.08
N ARG A 233 9.54 39.39 -8.01
CA ARG A 233 8.42 39.01 -8.88
C ARG A 233 7.27 40.02 -8.83
N TYR A 234 7.02 40.63 -7.68
CA TYR A 234 5.96 41.62 -7.50
C TYR A 234 6.49 43.07 -7.45
N ALA A 235 7.73 43.31 -7.87
CA ALA A 235 8.35 44.64 -7.93
C ALA A 235 8.37 45.43 -6.60
N MET A 236 8.39 44.73 -5.47
CA MET A 236 8.37 45.35 -4.14
C MET A 236 9.70 45.99 -3.75
N LEU A 237 10.80 45.57 -4.39
CA LEU A 237 12.16 46.11 -4.19
C LEU A 237 12.32 47.57 -4.62
N ASN A 238 11.38 48.14 -5.37
CA ASN A 238 11.38 49.54 -5.79
C ASN A 238 10.31 50.38 -5.09
N SER A 239 9.57 49.79 -4.15
CA SER A 239 8.52 50.49 -3.43
C SER A 239 9.13 51.29 -2.29
N SER A 240 9.08 52.62 -2.39
CA SER A 240 9.56 53.55 -1.36
C SER A 240 8.87 53.38 0.00
N GLU A 241 7.71 52.72 0.05
CA GLU A 241 7.02 52.35 1.29
C GLU A 241 7.69 51.19 2.04
N VAL A 242 8.42 50.33 1.32
CA VAL A 242 9.01 49.08 1.83
C VAL A 242 10.48 49.27 2.20
N LEU A 243 11.20 50.15 1.48
CA LEU A 243 12.60 50.53 1.77
C LEU A 243 12.73 51.84 2.57
N GLY A 244 11.64 52.60 2.72
CA GLY A 244 11.64 53.96 3.28
C GLY A 244 11.19 54.08 4.74
N GLY A 245 10.76 52.99 5.38
CA GLY A 245 10.48 52.94 6.82
C GLY A 245 11.48 52.02 7.49
N SER A 246 12.29 52.56 8.43
CA SER A 246 13.20 51.90 9.39
C SER A 246 13.65 50.47 9.11
N GLY A 247 14.97 50.23 9.05
CA GLY A 247 15.63 48.93 8.86
C GLY A 247 15.16 47.79 9.77
N GLY A 248 13.98 47.26 9.47
CA GLY A 248 13.37 46.07 10.01
C GLY A 248 13.14 45.09 8.87
N GLY A 249 13.39 43.82 9.12
CA GLY A 249 13.41 42.82 8.05
C GLY A 249 12.04 42.56 7.44
N LEU A 250 12.05 41.87 6.31
CA LEU A 250 10.86 41.51 5.55
C LEU A 250 10.56 40.01 5.65
N ALA A 251 9.29 39.65 5.55
CA ALA A 251 8.89 38.26 5.41
C ALA A 251 7.75 38.08 4.41
N VAL A 252 7.67 36.89 3.81
CA VAL A 252 6.61 36.50 2.88
C VAL A 252 5.89 35.28 3.44
N SER A 253 4.57 35.18 3.25
CA SER A 253 3.79 34.00 3.63
C SER A 253 4.33 32.71 2.97
N GLY A 254 4.46 31.64 3.76
CA GLY A 254 5.02 30.35 3.34
C GLY A 254 6.34 30.04 4.04
N GLU A 255 6.80 28.80 3.90
CA GLU A 255 8.10 28.36 4.42
C GLU A 255 9.22 28.74 3.44
N CYS A 256 10.47 28.90 3.90
CA CYS A 256 11.62 29.21 3.05
C CYS A 256 12.08 28.02 2.17
N GLY A 257 11.14 27.23 1.65
CA GLY A 257 11.34 26.05 0.82
C GLY A 257 11.10 26.30 -0.67
N GLY A 258 11.79 25.54 -1.53
CA GLY A 258 11.63 25.63 -2.99
C GLY A 258 11.68 24.24 -3.62
N PRO A 259 11.46 24.16 -4.95
CA PRO A 259 11.39 22.90 -5.66
C PRO A 259 12.70 22.13 -5.49
N CYS A 260 12.58 20.92 -4.95
CA CYS A 260 13.70 20.07 -4.64
C CYS A 260 13.92 19.05 -5.77
N ALA A 261 15.07 19.10 -6.45
CA ALA A 261 15.39 18.18 -7.55
C ALA A 261 15.39 16.70 -7.11
N GLN A 262 15.66 16.45 -5.83
CA GLN A 262 15.64 15.12 -5.23
C GLN A 262 14.25 14.46 -5.25
N LEU A 263 13.18 15.24 -5.48
CA LEU A 263 11.84 14.74 -5.76
C LEU A 263 11.81 13.79 -6.98
N TYR A 264 12.49 14.15 -8.07
CA TYR A 264 12.47 13.33 -9.28
C TYR A 264 13.12 11.97 -9.05
N VAL A 265 14.18 11.94 -8.25
CA VAL A 265 14.86 10.70 -7.83
C VAL A 265 13.92 9.86 -6.95
N PHE A 266 13.24 10.49 -5.98
CA PHE A 266 12.25 9.82 -5.14
C PHE A 266 11.13 9.19 -5.97
N VAL A 267 10.51 9.97 -6.85
CA VAL A 267 9.41 9.49 -7.71
C VAL A 267 9.86 8.34 -8.60
N ALA A 268 11.05 8.41 -9.19
CA ALA A 268 11.58 7.36 -10.05
C ALA A 268 11.81 6.04 -9.28
N ILE A 269 12.43 6.09 -8.10
CA ILE A 269 12.69 4.90 -7.28
C ILE A 269 11.39 4.35 -6.70
N PHE A 270 10.50 5.21 -6.20
CA PHE A 270 9.18 4.80 -5.69
C PHE A 270 8.34 4.14 -6.80
N ALA A 271 8.32 4.72 -8.00
CA ALA A 271 7.67 4.15 -9.17
C ALA A 271 8.23 2.76 -9.51
N ALA A 272 9.56 2.62 -9.58
CA ALA A 272 10.19 1.34 -9.87
C ALA A 272 9.84 0.28 -8.80
N ALA A 273 9.86 0.64 -7.52
CA ALA A 273 9.48 -0.26 -6.44
C ALA A 273 8.02 -0.69 -6.54
N MET A 274 7.08 0.26 -6.74
CA MET A 274 5.65 -0.03 -6.91
C MET A 274 5.37 -0.90 -8.13
N PHE A 275 6.06 -0.65 -9.25
CA PHE A 275 5.96 -1.47 -10.46
C PHE A 275 6.40 -2.91 -10.19
N ILE A 276 7.58 -3.09 -9.58
CA ILE A 276 8.13 -4.40 -9.25
C ILE A 276 7.19 -5.17 -8.32
N HIS A 277 6.71 -4.53 -7.24
CA HIS A 277 5.75 -5.15 -6.33
C HIS A 277 4.47 -5.58 -7.06
N ALA A 278 3.93 -4.71 -7.92
CA ALA A 278 2.71 -5.01 -8.67
C ALA A 278 2.87 -6.26 -9.58
N THR A 279 4.07 -6.51 -10.10
CA THR A 279 4.34 -7.75 -10.87
C THR A 279 4.30 -9.01 -9.99
N GLY A 280 4.80 -8.93 -8.75
CA GLY A 280 4.81 -10.05 -7.82
C GLY A 280 3.40 -10.49 -7.42
N GLU A 281 2.51 -9.53 -7.20
CA GLU A 281 1.13 -9.74 -6.75
C GLU A 281 0.28 -10.58 -7.71
N VAL A 282 0.48 -10.41 -9.02
CA VAL A 282 -0.25 -11.21 -10.03
C VAL A 282 0.07 -12.70 -9.88
N GLY A 283 1.35 -13.02 -9.71
CA GLY A 283 1.80 -14.39 -9.43
C GLY A 283 1.24 -14.93 -8.12
N ALA A 284 1.17 -14.05 -7.13
CA ALA A 284 0.68 -14.33 -5.80
C ALA A 284 -0.82 -14.70 -5.78
N VAL A 285 -1.64 -14.02 -6.58
CA VAL A 285 -3.05 -14.36 -6.84
C VAL A 285 -3.19 -15.67 -7.61
N LEU A 286 -2.33 -15.89 -8.61
CA LEU A 286 -2.34 -17.13 -9.40
C LEU A 286 -2.05 -18.37 -8.53
N LEU A 287 -1.11 -18.25 -7.59
CA LEU A 287 -0.78 -19.32 -6.64
C LEU A 287 -2.00 -19.72 -5.80
N ILE A 288 -2.76 -18.73 -5.29
CA ILE A 288 -3.99 -18.96 -4.52
C ILE A 288 -4.99 -19.75 -5.37
N ILE A 289 -5.25 -19.31 -6.61
CA ILE A 289 -6.21 -19.95 -7.52
C ILE A 289 -5.85 -21.40 -7.84
N ARG A 290 -4.55 -21.72 -7.86
CA ARG A 290 -4.03 -23.06 -8.21
C ARG A 290 -3.95 -24.01 -7.02
N CYS A 291 -3.75 -23.51 -5.80
CA CYS A 291 -3.71 -24.34 -4.59
C CYS A 291 -5.10 -24.63 -3.98
N THR A 292 -6.15 -23.98 -4.50
CA THR A 292 -7.54 -24.18 -4.06
C THR A 292 -8.34 -25.02 -5.05
N ASP A 293 -9.15 -25.93 -4.50
CA ASP A 293 -10.09 -26.72 -5.29
C ASP A 293 -11.05 -25.86 -6.12
N LYS A 294 -11.46 -26.37 -7.29
CA LYS A 294 -12.31 -25.62 -8.26
C LYS A 294 -13.59 -25.05 -7.64
N HIS A 295 -14.15 -25.73 -6.65
CA HIS A 295 -15.38 -25.32 -5.98
C HIS A 295 -15.17 -24.26 -4.87
N ASP A 296 -13.95 -24.15 -4.32
CA ASP A 296 -13.69 -23.34 -3.12
C ASP A 296 -12.95 -22.03 -3.40
N LYS A 297 -12.55 -21.78 -4.66
CA LYS A 297 -11.73 -20.62 -5.06
C LYS A 297 -12.29 -19.28 -4.59
N ALA A 298 -13.59 -19.07 -4.80
CA ALA A 298 -14.27 -17.84 -4.42
C ALA A 298 -14.30 -17.65 -2.89
N MET A 299 -14.52 -18.75 -2.16
CA MET A 299 -14.51 -18.71 -0.69
C MET A 299 -13.11 -18.45 -0.15
N ALA A 300 -12.09 -19.08 -0.73
CA ALA A 300 -10.69 -18.86 -0.37
C ALA A 300 -10.26 -17.40 -0.56
N MET A 301 -10.58 -16.81 -1.71
CA MET A 301 -10.34 -15.38 -1.96
C MET A 301 -11.11 -14.51 -0.97
N GLY A 302 -12.36 -14.87 -0.65
CA GLY A 302 -13.16 -14.18 0.37
C GLY A 302 -12.53 -14.20 1.76
N VAL A 303 -12.02 -15.35 2.21
CA VAL A 303 -11.32 -15.48 3.50
C VAL A 303 -10.04 -14.64 3.54
N ILE A 304 -9.26 -14.65 2.44
CA ILE A 304 -8.04 -13.82 2.34
C ILE A 304 -8.40 -12.33 2.41
N GLN A 305 -9.40 -11.88 1.64
CA GLN A 305 -9.83 -10.49 1.65
C GLN A 305 -10.43 -10.06 3.00
N PHE A 306 -11.13 -10.95 3.70
CA PHE A 306 -11.58 -10.72 5.06
C PHE A 306 -10.39 -10.53 6.01
N ALA A 307 -9.39 -11.42 5.96
CA ALA A 307 -8.19 -11.32 6.77
C ALA A 307 -7.41 -10.02 6.48
N ILE A 308 -7.28 -9.66 5.20
CA ILE A 308 -6.70 -8.39 4.75
C ILE A 308 -7.49 -7.19 5.32
N GLY A 309 -8.82 -7.24 5.30
CA GLY A 309 -9.65 -6.18 5.85
C GLY A 309 -9.41 -6.00 7.35
N VAL A 310 -9.43 -7.09 8.12
CA VAL A 310 -9.34 -7.06 9.59
C VAL A 310 -7.91 -6.80 10.07
N PHE A 311 -6.92 -7.50 9.51
CA PHE A 311 -5.54 -7.48 9.99
C PHE A 311 -4.63 -6.58 9.15
N GLY A 312 -5.08 -6.10 8.00
CA GLY A 312 -4.32 -5.18 7.16
C GLY A 312 -4.88 -3.76 7.23
N ASN A 313 -6.08 -3.56 6.72
CA ASN A 313 -6.65 -2.23 6.52
C ASN A 313 -7.04 -1.50 7.82
N VAL A 314 -7.42 -2.22 8.88
CA VAL A 314 -7.72 -1.61 10.18
C VAL A 314 -6.47 -1.14 10.92
N PRO A 315 -5.42 -1.96 11.12
CA PRO A 315 -4.22 -1.52 11.82
C PRO A 315 -3.33 -0.58 10.99
N CYS A 316 -3.44 -0.60 9.66
CA CYS A 316 -2.62 0.21 8.77
C CYS A 316 -2.68 1.74 9.07
N PRO A 317 -3.85 2.41 9.09
CA PRO A 317 -3.93 3.83 9.42
C PRO A 317 -3.45 4.16 10.84
N ILE A 318 -3.59 3.21 11.77
CA ILE A 318 -3.13 3.38 13.16
C ILE A 318 -1.60 3.38 13.21
N LEU A 319 -0.96 2.41 12.56
CA LEU A 319 0.51 2.29 12.53
C LEU A 319 1.17 3.45 11.79
N PHE A 320 0.69 3.75 10.58
CA PHE A 320 1.25 4.84 9.78
C PHE A 320 0.87 6.21 10.34
N GLY A 321 -0.32 6.37 10.90
CA GLY A 321 -0.71 7.58 11.63
C GLY A 321 0.19 7.82 12.84
N ALA A 322 0.44 6.79 13.66
CA ALA A 322 1.35 6.87 14.80
C ALA A 322 2.80 7.17 14.37
N ALA A 323 3.27 6.61 13.26
CA ALA A 323 4.59 6.91 12.71
C ALA A 323 4.73 8.38 12.27
N VAL A 324 3.69 8.92 11.62
CA VAL A 324 3.65 10.34 11.20
C VAL A 324 3.54 11.26 12.43
N ASP A 325 2.70 10.91 13.40
CA ASP A 325 2.52 11.68 14.63
C ASP A 325 3.78 11.67 15.51
N ALA A 326 4.53 10.58 15.54
CA ALA A 326 5.81 10.49 16.27
C ALA A 326 6.89 11.40 15.68
N ALA A 327 6.78 11.76 14.40
CA ALA A 327 7.64 12.75 13.76
C ALA A 327 7.16 14.20 13.97
N CYS A 328 6.10 14.42 14.74
CA CYS A 328 5.57 15.75 14.98
C CYS A 328 6.49 16.58 15.87
N ARG A 329 6.91 17.77 15.39
CA ARG A 329 7.66 18.74 16.19
C ARG A 329 6.78 19.82 16.81
N LEU A 330 5.81 20.33 16.04
CA LEU A 330 4.91 21.38 16.47
C LEU A 330 3.48 21.02 16.13
N ARG A 331 2.62 21.05 17.14
CA ARG A 331 1.17 20.86 16.96
C ARG A 331 0.49 22.21 16.84
N ASP A 332 -0.41 22.33 15.85
CA ASP A 332 -1.24 23.52 15.77
C ASP A 332 -2.26 23.50 16.92
N ALA A 333 -2.58 24.67 17.44
CA ALA A 333 -3.56 24.83 18.49
C ALA A 333 -4.54 25.92 18.07
N ALA A 334 -5.76 25.52 17.70
CA ALA A 334 -6.84 26.44 17.43
C ALA A 334 -7.79 26.46 18.63
N CYS A 335 -8.02 27.65 19.20
CA CYS A 335 -8.98 27.85 20.31
C CYS A 335 -8.71 26.97 21.55
N GLY A 336 -7.45 26.68 21.87
CA GLY A 336 -7.06 25.86 23.03
C GLY A 336 -7.28 24.35 22.87
N LEU A 337 -7.70 23.88 21.68
CA LEU A 337 -7.78 22.47 21.34
C LEU A 337 -6.54 22.04 20.55
N LEU A 338 -5.98 20.88 20.89
CA LEU A 338 -4.89 20.26 20.15
C LEU A 338 -5.37 19.87 18.74
N GLY A 339 -4.82 20.53 17.73
CA GLY A 339 -5.12 20.28 16.32
C GLY A 339 -4.14 19.30 15.66
N ASP A 340 -4.07 19.37 14.33
CA ASP A 340 -3.14 18.59 13.53
C ASP A 340 -1.69 19.01 13.78
N CYS A 341 -0.76 18.11 13.48
CA CYS A 341 0.65 18.45 13.51
C CYS A 341 1.01 19.40 12.36
N ALA A 342 1.52 20.58 12.72
CA ALA A 342 1.81 21.69 11.84
C ALA A 342 3.18 21.54 11.15
N SER A 343 4.20 21.19 11.93
CA SER A 343 5.57 20.99 11.47
C SER A 343 6.11 19.63 11.92
N TYR A 344 6.75 18.93 10.99
CA TYR A 344 7.30 17.60 11.18
C TYR A 344 8.82 17.66 11.09
N ASP A 345 9.46 16.78 11.85
CA ASP A 345 10.85 16.45 11.66
C ASP A 345 10.99 15.64 10.37
N ASN A 346 11.64 16.19 9.34
CA ASN A 346 11.78 15.52 8.06
C ASN A 346 12.61 14.24 8.17
N ASP A 347 13.65 14.22 9.01
CA ASP A 347 14.48 13.03 9.17
C ASP A 347 13.72 11.94 9.91
N SER A 348 13.08 12.26 11.04
CA SER A 348 12.28 11.27 11.76
C SER A 348 11.09 10.79 10.94
N LEU A 349 10.40 11.69 10.22
CA LEU A 349 9.26 11.35 9.36
C LEU A 349 9.67 10.36 8.29
N ARG A 350 10.76 10.64 7.56
CA ARG A 350 11.28 9.74 6.52
C ARG A 350 11.64 8.37 7.05
N HIS A 351 12.38 8.30 8.15
CA HIS A 351 12.84 7.03 8.71
C HIS A 351 11.70 6.20 9.29
N LEU A 352 10.77 6.82 10.01
CA LEU A 352 9.62 6.11 10.58
C LEU A 352 8.64 5.68 9.49
N TYR A 353 8.34 6.55 8.53
CA TYR A 353 7.36 6.29 7.47
C TYR A 353 7.84 5.23 6.48
N LEU A 354 9.01 5.43 5.87
CA LEU A 354 9.57 4.50 4.89
C LEU A 354 10.17 3.27 5.56
N GLY A 355 10.75 3.40 6.76
CA GLY A 355 11.30 2.28 7.52
C GLY A 355 10.22 1.32 8.01
N LEU A 356 9.06 1.82 8.45
CA LEU A 356 7.90 0.98 8.77
C LEU A 356 7.44 0.20 7.54
N ALA A 357 7.35 0.87 6.38
CA ALA A 357 6.97 0.21 5.14
C ALA A 357 7.99 -0.87 4.71
N ALA A 358 9.29 -0.54 4.80
CA ALA A 358 10.38 -1.46 4.51
C ALA A 358 10.36 -2.69 5.43
N GLY A 359 10.15 -2.48 6.73
CA GLY A 359 10.09 -3.53 7.75
C GLY A 359 8.88 -4.46 7.58
N LEU A 360 7.69 -3.90 7.35
CA LEU A 360 6.50 -4.70 7.05
C LEU A 360 6.67 -5.54 5.78
N MET A 361 7.25 -4.95 4.72
CA MET A 361 7.52 -5.69 3.49
C MET A 361 8.61 -6.75 3.67
N PHE A 362 9.61 -6.50 4.52
CA PHE A 362 10.63 -7.50 4.84
C PHE A 362 10.03 -8.71 5.58
N LEU A 363 9.07 -8.48 6.49
CA LEU A 363 8.29 -9.56 7.09
C LEU A 363 7.46 -10.31 6.04
N ALA A 364 6.89 -9.60 5.07
CA ALA A 364 6.16 -10.20 3.95
C ALA A 364 7.08 -11.10 3.09
N PHE A 365 8.30 -10.65 2.80
CA PHE A 365 9.34 -11.44 2.13
C PHE A 365 9.66 -12.73 2.88
N ILE A 366 9.80 -12.69 4.21
CA ILE A 366 10.03 -13.89 5.02
C ILE A 366 8.87 -14.88 4.86
N MET A 367 7.62 -14.40 4.90
CA MET A 367 6.45 -15.25 4.68
C MET A 367 6.41 -15.84 3.27
N ASP A 368 6.79 -15.08 2.25
CA ASP A 368 6.87 -15.60 0.88
C ASP A 368 7.98 -16.62 0.68
N MET A 369 9.11 -16.48 1.39
CA MET A 369 10.16 -17.52 1.40
C MET A 369 9.65 -18.83 2.01
N LEU A 370 8.81 -18.75 3.05
CA LEU A 370 8.14 -19.93 3.60
C LEU A 370 7.18 -20.56 2.59
N VAL A 371 6.37 -19.74 1.90
CA VAL A 371 5.48 -20.21 0.83
C VAL A 371 6.29 -20.86 -0.30
N TRP A 372 7.38 -20.24 -0.74
CA TRP A 372 8.25 -20.77 -1.78
C TRP A 372 8.88 -22.11 -1.40
N SER A 373 9.31 -22.28 -0.14
CA SER A 373 9.84 -23.55 0.37
C SER A 373 8.82 -24.69 0.31
N LYS A 374 7.52 -24.36 0.47
CA LYS A 374 6.40 -25.32 0.42
C LYS A 374 5.78 -25.45 -0.98
N ALA A 375 6.08 -24.51 -1.90
CA ALA A 375 5.52 -24.45 -3.24
C ALA A 375 5.89 -25.64 -4.13
N GLY A 376 6.95 -26.39 -3.79
CA GLY A 376 7.31 -27.63 -4.48
C GLY A 376 6.24 -28.73 -4.43
N ARG A 377 5.21 -28.58 -3.57
CA ARG A 377 4.06 -29.49 -3.47
C ARG A 377 2.89 -29.11 -4.40
N ILE A 378 3.00 -27.99 -5.13
CA ILE A 378 1.94 -27.45 -5.97
C ILE A 378 2.32 -27.71 -7.43
N ASP A 379 1.68 -28.69 -8.06
CA ASP A 379 1.87 -28.96 -9.48
C ASP A 379 1.10 -27.93 -10.33
N MET A 380 1.79 -27.27 -11.27
CA MET A 380 1.22 -26.23 -12.11
C MET A 380 0.88 -26.69 -13.52
N ASN A 381 1.17 -27.95 -13.88
CA ASN A 381 0.97 -28.47 -15.23
C ASN A 381 -0.22 -29.46 -15.27
N PRO A 382 -1.39 -29.09 -15.82
CA PRO A 382 -2.52 -30.01 -15.97
C PRO A 382 -2.47 -30.83 -17.27
N ALA A 383 -1.43 -30.69 -18.08
CA ALA A 383 -1.29 -31.43 -19.34
C ALA A 383 -0.25 -32.54 -19.17
N GLU A 384 -0.68 -33.78 -19.44
CA GLU A 384 0.06 -35.05 -19.37
C GLU A 384 -0.05 -35.84 -18.06
N THR A 385 -1.27 -36.28 -17.74
CA THR A 385 -1.43 -37.67 -17.30
C THR A 385 -2.40 -38.38 -18.24
N PRO A 386 -1.93 -39.20 -19.19
CA PRO A 386 -2.72 -40.30 -19.71
C PRO A 386 -2.91 -41.30 -18.57
N ASP A 387 -4.16 -41.55 -18.18
CA ASP A 387 -4.63 -42.69 -17.38
C ASP A 387 -3.66 -43.24 -16.34
N ALA A 388 -3.69 -42.66 -15.14
CA ALA A 388 -3.15 -43.35 -13.96
C ALA A 388 -4.00 -44.58 -13.67
N ALA A 389 -3.43 -45.74 -13.98
CA ALA A 389 -3.90 -47.08 -13.66
C ALA A 389 -4.41 -47.21 -12.21
N PRO A 390 -5.42 -48.06 -11.95
CA PRO A 390 -5.96 -48.22 -10.61
C PRO A 390 -4.89 -48.74 -9.64
N LEU A 391 -4.71 -48.00 -8.54
CA LEU A 391 -3.87 -48.33 -7.40
C LEU A 391 -3.96 -49.82 -7.03
N ALA A 392 -2.80 -50.48 -7.04
CA ALA A 392 -2.59 -51.81 -6.50
C ALA A 392 -2.99 -51.87 -5.02
N ARG A 393 -3.78 -52.88 -4.66
CA ARG A 393 -4.13 -53.18 -3.26
C ARG A 393 -2.89 -53.68 -2.50
N PRO A 394 -2.78 -53.46 -1.18
CA PRO A 394 -1.70 -54.00 -0.38
C PRO A 394 -1.77 -55.53 -0.31
N HIS A 395 -0.61 -56.16 -0.50
CA HIS A 395 -0.35 -57.59 -0.25
C HIS A 395 -0.72 -57.98 1.18
N VAL A 396 -1.51 -59.05 1.32
CA VAL A 396 -1.67 -59.81 2.58
C VAL A 396 -0.82 -61.09 2.45
N PRO A 397 -0.05 -61.50 3.47
CA PRO A 397 0.83 -62.68 3.37
C PRO A 397 0.04 -63.99 3.35
N HIS A 398 0.52 -64.95 2.57
CA HIS A 398 0.05 -66.33 2.51
C HIS A 398 0.44 -67.12 3.77
N GLU A 399 -0.50 -67.90 4.33
CA GLU A 399 -0.23 -69.10 5.13
C GLU A 399 -0.80 -70.35 4.42
N PRO A 400 -0.21 -71.55 4.58
CA PRO A 400 -0.47 -72.69 3.69
C PRO A 400 -1.36 -73.80 4.28
N HIS A 401 -2.10 -74.45 3.36
CA HIS A 401 -2.62 -75.83 3.35
C HIS A 401 -3.67 -76.32 4.37
N ALA A 402 -4.83 -76.77 3.87
CA ALA A 402 -5.48 -78.03 4.25
C ALA A 402 -6.63 -78.47 3.29
N HIS A 403 -6.42 -79.63 2.66
CA HIS A 403 -7.36 -80.74 2.33
C HIS A 403 -8.57 -80.64 1.34
N HIS A 404 -8.40 -81.37 0.22
CA HIS A 404 -9.25 -82.38 -0.47
C HIS A 404 -10.81 -82.34 -0.47
N GLU A 405 -11.36 -82.26 -1.71
CA GLU A 405 -12.40 -83.08 -2.41
C GLU A 405 -13.81 -83.37 -1.81
N PRO A 406 -14.82 -83.84 -2.60
CA PRO A 406 -14.97 -83.88 -4.08
C PRO A 406 -16.37 -83.44 -4.61
N LEU A 407 -16.44 -83.44 -5.95
CA LEU A 407 -17.49 -83.17 -6.93
C LEU A 407 -18.75 -84.09 -6.88
N ALA A 408 -19.93 -83.58 -7.29
CA ALA A 408 -21.07 -84.36 -7.85
C ALA A 408 -22.23 -83.45 -8.39
N PRO A 409 -23.12 -83.92 -9.30
CA PRO A 409 -23.38 -83.27 -10.60
C PRO A 409 -24.89 -83.05 -10.98
N HIS A 410 -25.15 -82.79 -12.28
CA HIS A 410 -26.43 -82.71 -13.06
C HIS A 410 -27.13 -81.33 -13.10
N GLU A 411 -27.72 -80.82 -14.20
CA GLU A 411 -27.75 -81.06 -15.66
C GLU A 411 -28.58 -79.89 -16.30
N PRO A 412 -28.74 -79.78 -17.64
CA PRO A 412 -28.93 -78.52 -18.38
C PRO A 412 -30.37 -78.24 -18.83
N HIS A 413 -30.66 -77.00 -19.26
CA HIS A 413 -31.65 -76.67 -20.30
C HIS A 413 -31.27 -75.32 -20.92
N ALA A 414 -30.77 -75.30 -22.16
CA ALA A 414 -31.52 -75.16 -23.41
C ALA A 414 -31.69 -73.68 -23.84
N ALA A 415 -30.92 -73.28 -24.85
CA ALA A 415 -31.25 -72.18 -25.77
C ALA A 415 -32.44 -72.62 -26.66
N PRO A 416 -33.12 -71.71 -27.41
CA PRO A 416 -32.50 -71.21 -28.65
C PRO A 416 -32.95 -69.80 -29.12
N ASP A 417 -32.25 -69.38 -30.18
CA ASP A 417 -32.63 -68.49 -31.29
C ASP A 417 -32.78 -66.97 -31.05
N THR A 418 -31.92 -66.10 -31.63
CA THR A 418 -31.64 -65.79 -33.05
C THR A 418 -32.88 -65.28 -33.79
N GLN A 419 -33.01 -63.95 -33.98
CA GLN A 419 -32.94 -63.28 -35.30
C GLN A 419 -33.44 -61.81 -35.26
N LEU A 420 -32.68 -61.00 -36.02
CA LEU A 420 -32.88 -59.63 -36.53
C LEU A 420 -32.87 -58.44 -35.56
#